data_AF-A0A8J5EIG3-F1
#
_entry.id   AF-A0A8J5EIG3-F1
#
_cell.length_a   1.000
_cell.length_b   1.000
_cell.length_c   1.000
_cell.angle_alpha   90.00
_cell.angle_beta   90.00
_cell.angle_gamma   90.00
#
_symmetry.space_group_name_H-M   'P 1'
#
loop_
_entity.id
_entity.type
_entity.pdbx_description
1 polymer ?
#
loop_
_entity_poly.entity_id
_entity_poly.type
_entity_poly.pdbx_seq_one_letter_code
_entity_poly.pdbx_strand_id
1 'polypeptide(L)'
;MILPDAEYILQYWDQPTFDLWEELKGFHLFTSQVQFNALLNVVEISRLYSDRETESRCTFTAGSVRQFIRTHFKEESRLNAYFEPSSFGRSGLDSSIFLAALDSVRWESSIAAVTSLKPYDDLLIATILPYVHSFDYPINHRRLSQFEESFGNGLPGYVATGVGRYTEDVYDGVGTSHGNPWFICTATIAETIFFIAQHLAQQPSDFVLETNSLTREFYRTFVSSDSITRDSEEYQQLLDRLVDFGDSFLDVIREHQADNGDMSEQFSRYNGYMQGAEKLTWSYGSFWTAVRARQEAVKDTSRRA
;
A
#
# COMPACT_ATOMS: atom_id res chain seq x y z
N MET A 1 -7.93 -24.64 15.05
CA MET A 1 -8.42 -23.28 14.75
C MET A 1 -8.14 -22.88 13.30
N ILE A 2 -6.99 -23.22 12.72
CA ILE A 2 -6.65 -22.89 11.32
C ILE A 2 -7.54 -23.57 10.27
N LEU A 3 -7.82 -24.86 10.41
CA LEU A 3 -8.56 -25.63 9.38
C LEU A 3 -9.98 -25.11 9.11
N PRO A 4 -10.81 -24.74 10.12
CA PRO A 4 -12.11 -24.10 9.86
C PRO A 4 -12.02 -22.83 9.00
N ASP A 5 -11.03 -21.96 9.24
CA ASP A 5 -10.84 -20.73 8.46
C ASP A 5 -10.41 -21.06 7.02
N ALA A 6 -9.51 -22.03 6.87
CA ALA A 6 -9.10 -22.51 5.55
C ALA A 6 -10.28 -23.11 4.77
N GLU A 7 -11.12 -23.92 5.42
CA GLU A 7 -12.31 -24.52 4.81
C GLU A 7 -13.32 -23.46 4.39
N TYR A 8 -13.49 -22.40 5.20
CA TYR A 8 -14.32 -21.26 4.83
C TYR A 8 -13.82 -20.61 3.52
N ILE A 9 -12.51 -20.35 3.40
CA ILE A 9 -11.94 -19.79 2.17
C ILE A 9 -12.15 -20.74 0.99
N LEU A 10 -11.87 -22.04 1.17
CA LEU A 10 -12.06 -23.05 0.13
C LEU A 10 -13.50 -23.09 -0.39
N GLN A 11 -14.48 -22.85 0.47
CA GLN A 11 -15.89 -22.89 0.13
C GLN A 11 -16.45 -21.57 -0.44
N TYR A 12 -15.92 -20.41 -0.02
CA TYR A 12 -16.59 -19.12 -0.26
C TYR A 12 -15.74 -18.05 -0.96
N TRP A 13 -14.48 -18.32 -1.34
CA TRP A 13 -13.62 -17.30 -1.99
C TRP A 13 -14.23 -16.70 -3.28
N ASP A 14 -15.06 -17.46 -3.98
CA ASP A 14 -15.70 -17.08 -5.24
C ASP A 14 -17.11 -16.48 -5.06
N GLN A 15 -17.49 -16.16 -3.82
CA GLN A 15 -18.77 -15.53 -3.50
C GLN A 15 -18.61 -14.03 -3.20
N PRO A 16 -19.56 -13.17 -3.65
CA PRO A 16 -19.52 -11.76 -3.33
C PRO A 16 -19.63 -11.50 -1.81
N THR A 17 -18.74 -10.66 -1.29
CA THR A 17 -18.69 -10.27 0.13
C THR A 17 -18.54 -8.76 0.26
N PHE A 18 -18.78 -8.23 1.47
CA PHE A 18 -18.40 -6.85 1.77
C PHE A 18 -16.88 -6.68 1.71
N ASP A 19 -16.44 -5.50 1.28
CA ASP A 19 -15.04 -5.11 1.32
C ASP A 19 -14.57 -4.85 2.75
N LEU A 20 -13.26 -4.63 2.91
CA LEU A 20 -12.64 -4.30 4.20
C LEU A 20 -13.19 -3.02 4.86
N TRP A 21 -13.84 -2.15 4.08
CA TRP A 21 -14.48 -0.93 4.55
C TRP A 21 -15.95 -1.12 4.93
N GLU A 22 -16.48 -2.35 4.79
CA GLU A 22 -17.83 -2.76 5.16
C GLU A 22 -18.97 -2.07 4.37
N GLU A 23 -18.72 -1.67 3.12
CA GLU A 23 -19.64 -0.81 2.37
C GLU A 23 -20.18 -1.45 1.09
N LEU A 24 -19.32 -2.11 0.32
CA LEU A 24 -19.64 -2.61 -1.01
C LEU A 24 -19.60 -4.13 -1.04
N LYS A 25 -20.74 -4.74 -1.39
CA LYS A 25 -20.82 -6.18 -1.64
C LYS A 25 -20.39 -6.48 -3.08
N GLY A 26 -19.28 -7.21 -3.24
CA GLY A 26 -18.68 -7.52 -4.53
C GLY A 26 -17.44 -8.40 -4.40
N PHE A 27 -16.53 -8.26 -5.37
CA PHE A 27 -15.22 -8.92 -5.34
C PHE A 27 -14.11 -7.87 -5.23
N HIS A 28 -13.17 -8.12 -4.31
CA HIS A 28 -12.24 -7.10 -3.83
C HIS A 28 -10.82 -7.63 -3.84
N LEU A 29 -9.89 -6.83 -4.36
CA LEU A 29 -8.48 -7.20 -4.48
C LEU A 29 -7.89 -7.55 -3.12
N PHE A 30 -8.17 -6.75 -2.10
CA PHE A 30 -7.71 -7.00 -0.74
C PHE A 30 -8.17 -8.36 -0.24
N THR A 31 -9.48 -8.64 -0.30
CA THR A 31 -10.06 -9.91 0.17
C THR A 31 -9.45 -11.10 -0.57
N SER A 32 -9.36 -11.05 -1.90
CA SER A 32 -8.77 -12.14 -2.68
C SER A 32 -7.28 -12.34 -2.37
N GLN A 33 -6.52 -11.25 -2.17
CA GLN A 33 -5.10 -11.34 -1.87
C GLN A 33 -4.82 -11.93 -0.48
N VAL A 34 -5.57 -11.52 0.56
CA VAL A 34 -5.40 -12.10 1.91
C VAL A 34 -5.85 -13.56 1.95
N GLN A 35 -6.91 -13.93 1.22
CA GLN A 35 -7.34 -15.32 1.05
C GLN A 35 -6.27 -16.16 0.34
N PHE A 36 -5.67 -15.62 -0.72
CA PHE A 36 -4.55 -16.27 -1.42
C PHE A 36 -3.38 -16.54 -0.48
N ASN A 37 -2.93 -15.53 0.26
CA ASN A 37 -1.82 -15.67 1.22
C ASN A 37 -2.15 -16.68 2.33
N ALA A 38 -3.37 -16.66 2.86
CA ALA A 38 -3.83 -17.62 3.86
C ALA A 38 -3.77 -19.07 3.34
N LEU A 39 -4.24 -19.32 2.11
CA LEU A 39 -4.17 -20.65 1.49
C LEU A 39 -2.73 -21.12 1.31
N LEU A 40 -1.79 -20.25 0.94
CA LEU A 40 -0.38 -20.60 0.80
C LEU A 40 0.27 -20.95 2.15
N ASN A 41 -0.05 -20.21 3.21
CA ASN A 41 0.38 -20.55 4.57
C ASN A 41 -0.15 -21.93 4.99
N VAL A 42 -1.42 -22.24 4.66
CA VAL A 42 -2.02 -23.55 4.95
C VAL A 42 -1.35 -24.66 4.13
N VAL A 43 -0.92 -24.41 2.89
CA VAL A 43 -0.14 -25.38 2.09
C VAL A 43 1.18 -25.73 2.79
N GLU A 44 1.92 -24.73 3.27
CA GLU A 44 3.19 -24.98 3.98
C GLU A 44 2.98 -25.77 5.28
N ILE A 45 1.96 -25.40 6.07
CA ILE A 45 1.59 -26.13 7.29
C ILE A 45 1.17 -27.57 6.94
N SER A 46 0.35 -27.76 5.92
CA SER A 46 -0.13 -29.09 5.51
C SER A 46 1.02 -30.01 5.09
N ARG A 47 2.04 -29.47 4.42
CA ARG A 47 3.28 -30.20 4.10
C ARG A 47 4.03 -30.65 5.36
N LEU A 48 4.14 -29.78 6.37
CA LEU A 48 4.79 -30.10 7.65
C LEU A 48 4.10 -31.27 8.37
N TYR A 49 2.77 -31.33 8.31
CA TYR A 49 1.97 -32.38 8.94
C TYR A 49 1.64 -33.56 8.02
N SER A 50 2.16 -33.58 6.78
CA SER A 50 1.85 -34.60 5.77
C SER A 50 0.35 -34.74 5.43
N ASP A 51 -0.43 -33.67 5.59
CA ASP A 51 -1.83 -33.61 5.17
C ASP A 51 -1.92 -33.30 3.67
N ARG A 52 -1.86 -34.36 2.86
CA ARG A 52 -1.86 -34.27 1.39
C ARG A 52 -3.18 -33.80 0.81
N GLU A 53 -4.29 -34.05 1.50
CA GLU A 53 -5.61 -33.65 1.02
C GLU A 53 -5.77 -32.14 1.13
N THR A 54 -5.51 -31.57 2.31
CA THR A 54 -5.55 -30.12 2.53
C THR A 54 -4.52 -29.39 1.66
N GLU A 55 -3.29 -29.93 1.56
CA GLU A 55 -2.25 -29.39 0.68
C GLU A 55 -2.76 -29.25 -0.76
N SER A 56 -3.34 -30.31 -1.31
CA SER A 56 -3.81 -30.34 -2.70
C SER A 56 -4.97 -29.36 -2.93
N ARG A 57 -5.97 -29.37 -2.05
CA ARG A 57 -7.15 -28.48 -2.12
C ARG A 57 -6.74 -27.02 -2.05
N CYS A 58 -5.92 -26.64 -1.05
CA CYS A 58 -5.45 -25.27 -0.90
C CYS A 58 -4.55 -24.82 -2.07
N THR A 59 -3.68 -25.70 -2.58
CA THR A 59 -2.83 -25.39 -3.74
C THR A 59 -3.69 -25.11 -4.99
N PHE A 60 -4.69 -25.95 -5.25
CA PHE A 60 -5.59 -25.78 -6.39
C PHE A 60 -6.37 -24.47 -6.28
N THR A 61 -7.03 -24.22 -5.14
CA THR A 61 -7.81 -23.01 -4.92
C THR A 61 -6.96 -21.75 -4.96
N ALA A 62 -5.75 -21.77 -4.38
CA ALA A 62 -4.83 -20.63 -4.45
C ALA A 62 -4.47 -20.31 -5.92
N GLY A 63 -4.30 -21.32 -6.78
CA GLY A 63 -4.11 -21.13 -8.21
C GLY A 63 -5.28 -20.40 -8.88
N SER A 64 -6.52 -20.77 -8.54
CA SER A 64 -7.73 -20.11 -9.03
C SER A 64 -7.85 -18.66 -8.54
N VAL A 65 -7.63 -18.42 -7.24
CA VAL A 65 -7.66 -17.07 -6.64
C VAL A 65 -6.61 -16.17 -7.30
N ARG A 66 -5.40 -16.68 -7.54
CA ARG A 66 -4.33 -15.93 -8.23
C ARG A 66 -4.73 -15.52 -9.64
N GLN A 67 -5.40 -16.40 -10.38
CA GLN A 67 -5.90 -16.06 -11.71
C GLN A 67 -7.02 -15.00 -11.64
N PHE A 68 -7.85 -15.05 -10.61
CA PHE A 68 -8.89 -14.04 -10.37
C PHE A 68 -8.30 -12.67 -9.99
N ILE A 69 -7.28 -12.62 -9.13
CA ILE A 69 -6.55 -11.37 -8.79
C ILE A 69 -6.07 -10.64 -10.04
N ARG A 70 -5.65 -11.36 -11.09
CA ARG A 70 -5.22 -10.76 -12.36
C ARG A 70 -6.34 -10.05 -13.14
N THR A 71 -7.60 -10.22 -12.74
CA THR A 71 -8.74 -9.51 -13.35
C THR A 71 -8.97 -8.12 -12.72
N HIS A 72 -8.27 -7.81 -11.61
CA HIS A 72 -8.32 -6.51 -10.94
C HIS A 72 -7.45 -5.43 -11.61
N PHE A 73 -6.92 -5.68 -12.80
CA PHE A 73 -6.25 -4.65 -13.60
C PHE A 73 -6.62 -4.81 -15.07
N LYS A 74 -6.55 -3.71 -15.81
CA LYS A 74 -6.61 -3.70 -17.28
C LYS A 74 -5.18 -3.62 -17.82
N GLU A 75 -4.91 -4.30 -18.93
CA GLU A 75 -3.59 -4.26 -19.59
C GLU A 75 -3.10 -2.82 -19.79
N GLU A 76 -1.79 -2.61 -19.54
CA GLU A 76 -1.13 -1.28 -19.59
C GLU A 76 -1.75 -0.22 -18.66
N SER A 77 -2.37 -0.64 -17.56
CA SER A 77 -2.98 0.26 -16.58
C SER A 77 -2.53 -0.03 -15.15
N ARG A 78 -3.18 0.61 -14.19
CA ARG A 78 -3.01 0.43 -12.75
C ARG A 78 -3.95 -0.63 -12.18
N LEU A 79 -3.81 -0.95 -10.89
CA LEU A 79 -4.73 -1.82 -10.16
C LEU A 79 -6.06 -1.11 -9.86
N ASN A 80 -7.11 -1.92 -9.73
CA ASN A 80 -8.41 -1.56 -9.21
C ASN A 80 -8.70 -2.37 -7.94
N ALA A 81 -9.14 -1.68 -6.90
CA ALA A 81 -9.52 -2.30 -5.64
C ALA A 81 -10.72 -3.25 -5.77
N TYR A 82 -11.61 -2.96 -6.71
CA TYR A 82 -12.85 -3.68 -6.94
C TYR A 82 -12.86 -4.31 -8.33
N PHE A 83 -13.51 -5.46 -8.47
CA PHE A 83 -13.89 -5.97 -9.77
C PHE A 83 -14.97 -5.04 -10.37
N GLU A 84 -14.75 -4.54 -11.59
CA GLU A 84 -15.64 -3.59 -12.28
C GLU A 84 -16.02 -2.35 -11.44
N PRO A 85 -15.05 -1.49 -11.05
CA PRO A 85 -15.28 -0.39 -10.11
C PRO A 85 -16.33 0.63 -10.58
N SER A 86 -16.48 0.80 -11.90
CA SER A 86 -17.48 1.69 -12.50
C SER A 86 -18.92 1.26 -12.20
N SER A 87 -19.17 -0.02 -11.94
CA SER A 87 -20.50 -0.51 -11.53
C SER A 87 -20.94 0.03 -10.16
N PHE A 88 -19.97 0.42 -9.32
CA PHE A 88 -20.18 1.03 -8.00
C PHE A 88 -20.05 2.56 -8.01
N GLY A 89 -19.86 3.18 -9.18
CA GLY A 89 -19.54 4.60 -9.26
C GLY A 89 -18.18 4.95 -8.64
N ARG A 90 -17.25 3.99 -8.58
CA ARG A 90 -15.88 4.16 -8.08
C ARG A 90 -14.89 4.22 -9.24
N SER A 91 -13.81 4.98 -9.06
CA SER A 91 -12.64 5.00 -9.96
C SER A 91 -11.78 3.73 -9.84
N GLY A 92 -11.94 2.99 -8.75
CA GLY A 92 -11.14 1.81 -8.42
C GLY A 92 -9.84 2.12 -7.68
N LEU A 93 -9.52 3.40 -7.41
CA LEU A 93 -8.41 3.80 -6.55
C LEU A 93 -8.82 3.66 -5.09
N ASP A 94 -8.07 2.88 -4.32
CA ASP A 94 -8.32 2.65 -2.90
C ASP A 94 -7.02 2.27 -2.17
N SER A 95 -6.90 2.70 -0.92
CA SER A 95 -5.81 2.35 -0.01
C SER A 95 -5.69 0.83 0.21
N SER A 96 -6.81 0.10 0.07
CA SER A 96 -6.90 -1.34 0.20
C SER A 96 -6.00 -2.10 -0.78
N ILE A 97 -5.67 -1.51 -1.93
CA ILE A 97 -4.70 -2.06 -2.89
C ILE A 97 -3.32 -2.20 -2.23
N PHE A 98 -2.87 -1.17 -1.51
CA PHE A 98 -1.58 -1.15 -0.84
C PHE A 98 -1.59 -2.02 0.40
N LEU A 99 -2.70 -2.03 1.17
CA LEU A 99 -2.89 -2.97 2.28
C LEU A 99 -2.79 -4.43 1.81
N ALA A 100 -3.34 -4.76 0.64
CA ALA A 100 -3.26 -6.09 0.04
C ALA A 100 -1.82 -6.49 -0.28
N ALA A 101 -1.04 -5.55 -0.85
CA ALA A 101 0.36 -5.77 -1.17
C ALA A 101 1.24 -5.86 0.10
N LEU A 102 0.96 -5.08 1.14
CA LEU A 102 1.69 -5.16 2.40
C LEU A 102 1.42 -6.45 3.16
N ASP A 103 0.21 -7.02 3.05
CA ASP A 103 -0.08 -8.34 3.62
C ASP A 103 0.88 -9.40 3.06
N SER A 104 1.23 -9.35 1.77
CA SER A 104 2.09 -10.37 1.16
C SER A 104 3.53 -10.40 1.67
N VAL A 105 4.06 -9.26 2.09
CA VAL A 105 5.44 -9.13 2.59
C VAL A 105 5.56 -9.29 4.10
N ARG A 106 4.42 -9.35 4.82
CA ARG A 106 4.38 -9.57 6.27
C ARG A 106 4.49 -11.03 6.67
N TRP A 107 4.23 -11.95 5.75
CA TRP A 107 4.22 -13.38 6.02
C TRP A 107 5.50 -14.05 5.51
N GLU A 108 6.11 -14.87 6.37
CA GLU A 108 7.32 -15.66 6.06
C GLU A 108 7.04 -16.89 5.19
N SER A 109 5.94 -16.92 4.44
CA SER A 109 5.73 -18.01 3.48
C SER A 109 6.67 -17.85 2.31
N SER A 110 7.55 -18.83 2.17
CA SER A 110 8.45 -18.98 1.02
C SER A 110 7.69 -18.99 -0.31
N ILE A 111 6.46 -19.51 -0.32
CA ILE A 111 5.61 -19.57 -1.52
C ILE A 111 4.95 -18.21 -1.79
N ALA A 112 4.41 -17.54 -0.77
CA ALA A 112 3.78 -16.23 -0.91
C ALA A 112 4.80 -15.18 -1.36
N ALA A 113 6.02 -15.24 -0.82
CA ALA A 113 7.14 -14.40 -1.20
C ALA A 113 7.47 -14.43 -2.70
N VAL A 114 7.03 -15.45 -3.45
CA VAL A 114 7.26 -15.57 -4.91
C VAL A 114 6.02 -15.26 -5.73
N THR A 115 4.82 -15.44 -5.18
CA THR A 115 3.60 -15.55 -5.99
C THR A 115 2.54 -14.47 -5.76
N SER A 116 2.64 -13.72 -4.66
CA SER A 116 1.70 -12.68 -4.26
C SER A 116 2.04 -11.31 -4.85
N LEU A 117 1.05 -10.39 -4.90
CA LEU A 117 1.28 -8.98 -5.22
C LEU A 117 2.21 -8.34 -4.19
N LYS A 118 3.27 -7.68 -4.63
CA LYS A 118 4.25 -7.03 -3.77
C LYS A 118 4.17 -5.51 -3.87
N PRO A 119 4.58 -4.78 -2.81
CA PRO A 119 4.61 -3.30 -2.83
C PRO A 119 5.43 -2.70 -3.99
N TYR A 120 6.41 -3.45 -4.50
CA TYR A 120 7.35 -3.04 -5.55
C TYR A 120 7.07 -3.66 -6.92
N ASP A 121 5.91 -4.31 -7.10
CA ASP A 121 5.47 -4.72 -8.43
C ASP A 121 5.06 -3.50 -9.28
N ASP A 122 5.31 -3.55 -10.59
CA ASP A 122 5.06 -2.42 -11.51
C ASP A 122 3.62 -1.89 -11.44
N LEU A 123 2.63 -2.78 -11.32
CA LEU A 123 1.22 -2.41 -11.19
C LEU A 123 0.93 -1.67 -9.87
N LEU A 124 1.64 -2.02 -8.79
CA LEU A 124 1.53 -1.33 -7.51
C LEU A 124 2.13 0.08 -7.63
N ILE A 125 3.35 0.16 -8.15
CA ILE A 125 4.07 1.41 -8.39
C ILE A 125 3.24 2.36 -9.27
N ALA A 126 2.68 1.87 -10.37
CA ALA A 126 1.80 2.63 -11.26
C ALA A 126 0.51 3.13 -10.59
N THR A 127 0.11 2.54 -9.46
CA THR A 127 -1.10 2.94 -8.72
C THR A 127 -0.83 4.05 -7.69
N ILE A 128 0.42 4.21 -7.23
CA ILE A 128 0.80 5.11 -6.13
C ILE A 128 0.42 6.57 -6.43
N LEU A 129 0.96 7.16 -7.51
CA LEU A 129 0.72 8.57 -7.81
C LEU A 129 -0.74 8.85 -8.15
N PRO A 130 -1.43 8.04 -9.00
CA PRO A 130 -2.86 8.23 -9.24
C PRO A 130 -3.70 8.20 -7.94
N TYR A 131 -3.38 7.31 -7.01
CA TYR A 131 -4.06 7.25 -5.71
C TYR A 131 -3.76 8.49 -4.86
N VAL A 132 -2.49 8.83 -4.63
CA VAL A 132 -2.08 9.97 -3.79
C VAL A 132 -2.66 11.28 -4.34
N HIS A 133 -2.58 11.50 -5.66
CA HIS A 133 -3.07 12.71 -6.31
C HIS A 133 -4.60 12.78 -6.44
N SER A 134 -5.33 11.69 -6.13
CA SER A 134 -6.79 11.71 -6.18
C SER A 134 -7.44 12.48 -5.01
N PHE A 135 -6.66 12.86 -3.98
CA PHE A 135 -7.18 13.45 -2.75
C PHE A 135 -7.05 14.98 -2.70
N ASP A 136 -8.16 15.65 -3.05
CA ASP A 136 -8.30 17.10 -3.04
C ASP A 136 -8.79 17.64 -1.68
N TYR A 137 -7.92 17.58 -0.67
CA TYR A 137 -8.25 18.02 0.69
C TYR A 137 -7.73 19.44 0.98
N PRO A 138 -8.52 20.32 1.61
CA PRO A 138 -8.06 21.66 2.01
C PRO A 138 -6.78 21.68 2.86
N ILE A 139 -6.58 20.69 3.75
CA ILE A 139 -5.33 20.53 4.50
C ILE A 139 -4.13 20.25 3.59
N ASN A 140 -4.32 19.51 2.50
CA ASN A 140 -3.26 19.15 1.56
C ASN A 140 -2.81 20.38 0.78
N HIS A 141 -3.73 21.20 0.28
CA HIS A 141 -3.37 22.46 -0.38
C HIS A 141 -2.56 23.38 0.53
N ARG A 142 -2.99 23.54 1.79
CA ARG A 142 -2.25 24.38 2.75
C ARG A 142 -0.85 23.85 3.03
N ARG A 143 -0.73 22.53 3.22
CA ARG A 143 0.57 21.85 3.41
C ARG A 143 1.49 22.08 2.22
N LEU A 144 0.99 21.90 1.00
CA LEU A 144 1.75 22.12 -0.24
C LEU A 144 2.18 23.58 -0.39
N SER A 145 1.27 24.54 -0.19
CA SER A 145 1.63 25.96 -0.28
C SER A 145 2.65 26.40 0.78
N GLN A 146 2.52 25.93 2.02
CA GLN A 146 3.50 26.21 3.08
C GLN A 146 4.87 25.61 2.75
N PHE A 147 4.88 24.42 2.16
CA PHE A 147 6.10 23.78 1.70
C PHE A 147 6.75 24.62 0.57
N GLU A 148 6.01 24.97 -0.47
CA GLU A 148 6.49 25.82 -1.58
C GLU A 148 7.08 27.16 -1.09
N GLU A 149 6.42 27.81 -0.13
CA GLU A 149 6.91 29.06 0.48
C GLU A 149 8.24 28.87 1.24
N SER A 150 8.45 27.72 1.87
CA SER A 150 9.65 27.46 2.68
C SER A 150 10.93 27.22 1.87
N PHE A 151 10.83 26.82 0.59
CA PHE A 151 11.98 26.47 -0.25
C PHE A 151 12.41 27.58 -1.24
N GLY A 152 11.65 28.67 -1.38
CA GLY A 152 12.01 29.79 -2.25
C GLY A 152 12.27 29.35 -3.71
N ASN A 153 13.45 29.66 -4.25
CA ASN A 153 13.87 29.28 -5.63
C ASN A 153 14.63 27.94 -5.70
N GLY A 154 14.71 27.18 -4.60
CA GLY A 154 15.33 25.84 -4.59
C GLY A 154 14.43 24.80 -5.26
N LEU A 155 14.99 23.64 -5.63
CA LEU A 155 14.17 22.49 -5.98
C LEU A 155 13.37 22.09 -4.73
N PRO A 156 12.02 22.10 -4.75
CA PRO A 156 11.25 21.64 -3.61
C PRO A 156 11.62 20.18 -3.33
N GLY A 157 11.86 19.85 -2.05
CA GLY A 157 11.96 18.45 -1.64
C GLY A 157 10.65 17.69 -1.87
N TYR A 158 10.55 16.45 -1.40
CA TYR A 158 9.34 15.66 -1.54
C TYR A 158 8.33 15.98 -0.43
N VAL A 159 7.20 16.57 -0.80
CA VAL A 159 6.08 16.83 0.11
C VAL A 159 4.92 15.88 -0.20
N ALA A 160 4.61 15.01 0.75
CA ALA A 160 3.47 14.13 0.70
C ALA A 160 2.24 14.79 1.35
N THR A 161 1.07 14.21 1.09
CA THR A 161 -0.23 14.73 1.54
C THR A 161 -0.99 13.70 2.36
N GLY A 162 -1.99 14.14 3.13
CA GLY A 162 -2.93 13.23 3.78
C GLY A 162 -3.78 12.49 2.76
N VAL A 163 -3.91 11.18 2.92
CA VAL A 163 -4.69 10.29 2.02
C VAL A 163 -5.76 9.54 2.81
N GLY A 164 -6.89 9.28 2.16
CA GLY A 164 -8.05 8.59 2.74
C GLY A 164 -8.21 7.17 2.21
N ARG A 165 -9.40 6.57 2.38
CA ARG A 165 -9.70 5.22 1.86
C ARG A 165 -9.72 5.19 0.34
N TYR A 166 -10.58 5.99 -0.27
CA TYR A 166 -10.76 6.17 -1.71
C TYR A 166 -11.38 7.55 -1.97
N THR A 167 -11.28 8.12 -3.18
CA THR A 167 -11.62 9.55 -3.39
C THR A 167 -13.12 9.84 -3.32
N GLU A 168 -13.96 8.85 -3.64
CA GLU A 168 -15.42 8.97 -3.62
C GLU A 168 -16.02 8.72 -2.21
N ASP A 169 -15.18 8.77 -1.17
CA ASP A 169 -15.58 8.56 0.22
C ASP A 169 -16.46 9.70 0.75
N VAL A 170 -17.52 9.32 1.45
CA VAL A 170 -18.50 10.19 2.09
C VAL A 170 -18.61 9.94 3.59
N TYR A 171 -17.94 8.94 4.15
CA TYR A 171 -17.93 8.70 5.59
C TYR A 171 -16.97 9.67 6.28
N ASP A 172 -17.51 10.52 7.16
CA ASP A 172 -16.75 11.56 7.84
C ASP A 172 -16.23 11.13 9.23
N GLY A 173 -16.38 9.85 9.60
CA GLY A 173 -16.00 9.32 10.92
C GLY A 173 -17.15 9.28 11.92
N VAL A 174 -18.28 9.94 11.64
CA VAL A 174 -19.48 9.93 12.49
C VAL A 174 -20.74 9.61 11.69
N GLY A 175 -20.85 10.14 10.47
CA GLY A 175 -21.96 9.94 9.55
C GLY A 175 -21.53 10.09 8.11
N THR A 176 -22.44 10.57 7.27
CA THR A 176 -22.23 10.67 5.82
C THR A 176 -22.23 12.14 5.38
N SER A 177 -21.05 12.63 5.02
CA SER A 177 -20.86 13.91 4.35
C SER A 177 -19.71 13.83 3.33
N HIS A 178 -18.48 14.12 3.74
CA HIS A 178 -17.29 14.07 2.91
C HIS A 178 -16.21 13.25 3.62
N GLY A 179 -15.61 12.31 2.91
CA GLY A 179 -14.50 11.52 3.40
C GLY A 179 -13.31 12.37 3.80
N ASN A 180 -12.61 11.92 4.83
CA ASN A 180 -11.39 12.53 5.33
C ASN A 180 -10.16 11.68 5.01
N PRO A 181 -8.95 12.24 5.18
CA PRO A 181 -7.76 11.44 5.36
C PRO A 181 -7.83 10.50 6.57
N TRP A 182 -7.15 9.37 6.48
CA TRP A 182 -7.06 8.36 7.54
C TRP A 182 -5.61 8.14 7.94
N PHE A 183 -5.37 7.95 9.25
CA PHE A 183 -4.03 7.66 9.76
C PHE A 183 -3.49 6.36 9.18
N ILE A 184 -4.32 5.30 9.15
CA ILE A 184 -3.96 4.03 8.53
C ILE A 184 -3.57 4.19 7.06
N CYS A 185 -4.38 4.89 6.26
CA CYS A 185 -4.12 5.03 4.83
C CYS A 185 -2.83 5.81 4.56
N THR A 186 -2.57 6.83 5.37
CA THR A 186 -1.35 7.65 5.31
C THR A 186 -0.11 6.83 5.74
N ALA A 187 -0.21 6.02 6.80
CA ALA A 187 0.86 5.11 7.21
C ALA A 187 1.12 3.99 6.18
N THR A 188 0.05 3.46 5.58
CA THR A 188 0.11 2.38 4.58
C THR A 188 0.91 2.79 3.36
N ILE A 189 0.69 4.00 2.84
CA ILE A 189 1.45 4.45 1.67
C ILE A 189 2.92 4.75 2.04
N ALA A 190 3.18 5.29 3.23
CA ALA A 190 4.55 5.45 3.74
C ALA A 190 5.29 4.10 3.78
N GLU A 191 4.66 3.08 4.37
CA GLU A 191 5.19 1.72 4.45
C GLU A 191 5.47 1.12 3.07
N THR A 192 4.55 1.33 2.12
CA THR A 192 4.70 0.87 0.73
C THR A 192 5.95 1.46 0.08
N ILE A 193 6.17 2.77 0.23
CA ILE A 193 7.35 3.47 -0.30
C ILE A 193 8.64 2.94 0.33
N PHE A 194 8.65 2.71 1.65
CA PHE A 194 9.82 2.14 2.32
C PHE A 194 10.15 0.73 1.82
N PHE A 195 9.15 -0.11 1.55
CA PHE A 195 9.38 -1.42 0.94
C PHE A 195 9.95 -1.34 -0.48
N ILE A 196 9.55 -0.35 -1.27
CA ILE A 196 10.15 -0.09 -2.59
C ILE A 196 11.63 0.29 -2.44
N ALA A 197 11.94 1.25 -1.56
CA ALA A 197 13.31 1.68 -1.29
C ALA A 197 14.18 0.51 -0.81
N GLN A 198 13.68 -0.29 0.13
CA GLN A 198 14.37 -1.46 0.65
C GLN A 198 14.62 -2.50 -0.44
N HIS A 199 13.60 -2.81 -1.25
CA HIS A 199 13.72 -3.79 -2.33
C HIS A 199 14.80 -3.39 -3.34
N LEU A 200 14.85 -2.11 -3.72
CA LEU A 200 15.88 -1.57 -4.61
C LEU A 200 17.26 -1.61 -3.93
N ALA A 201 17.37 -1.24 -2.66
CA ALA A 201 18.62 -1.27 -1.92
C ALA A 201 19.25 -2.69 -1.87
N GLN A 202 18.41 -3.73 -1.82
CA GLN A 202 18.81 -5.14 -1.74
C GLN A 202 19.15 -5.78 -3.11
N GLN A 203 18.98 -5.06 -4.22
CA GLN A 203 19.35 -5.56 -5.54
C GLN A 203 20.87 -5.81 -5.66
N PRO A 204 21.30 -6.82 -6.44
CA PRO A 204 22.71 -7.11 -6.66
C PRO A 204 23.42 -5.97 -7.39
N SER A 205 24.75 -5.91 -7.30
CA SER A 205 25.53 -4.77 -7.80
C SER A 205 25.47 -4.55 -9.31
N ASP A 206 25.15 -5.58 -10.08
CA ASP A 206 24.97 -5.56 -11.54
C ASP A 206 23.52 -5.27 -11.97
N PHE A 207 22.61 -5.05 -11.02
CA PHE A 207 21.24 -4.67 -11.30
C PHE A 207 21.15 -3.33 -12.03
N VAL A 208 20.23 -3.25 -12.99
CA VAL A 208 19.87 -2.02 -13.69
C VAL A 208 18.36 -1.83 -13.52
N LEU A 209 17.97 -0.68 -12.98
CA LEU A 209 16.57 -0.28 -12.93
C LEU A 209 16.17 0.23 -14.31
N GLU A 210 15.34 -0.54 -15.01
CA GLU A 210 14.71 -0.15 -16.27
C GLU A 210 13.27 0.28 -16.00
N THR A 211 12.97 1.55 -16.23
CA THR A 211 11.60 2.06 -16.19
C THR A 211 10.82 1.59 -17.42
N ASN A 212 9.53 1.34 -17.25
CA ASN A 212 8.64 0.98 -18.36
C ASN A 212 7.40 1.89 -18.39
N SER A 213 6.46 1.61 -19.28
CA SER A 213 5.25 2.44 -19.45
C SER A 213 4.42 2.59 -18.18
N LEU A 214 4.46 1.62 -17.25
CA LEU A 214 3.72 1.64 -15.99
C LEU A 214 4.46 2.45 -14.91
N THR A 215 5.76 2.24 -14.77
CA THR A 215 6.54 2.77 -13.64
C THR A 215 7.25 4.09 -13.92
N ARG A 216 7.34 4.49 -15.19
CA ARG A 216 8.06 5.70 -15.60
C ARG A 216 7.55 6.95 -14.89
N GLU A 217 6.24 7.16 -14.78
CA GLU A 217 5.69 8.36 -14.13
C GLU A 217 6.15 8.47 -12.66
N PHE A 218 6.09 7.36 -11.93
CA PHE A 218 6.57 7.30 -10.55
C PHE A 218 8.06 7.58 -10.45
N TYR A 219 8.90 6.82 -11.17
CA TYR A 219 10.35 6.98 -11.06
C TYR A 219 10.84 8.34 -11.57
N ARG A 220 10.19 8.94 -12.57
CA ARG A 220 10.52 10.29 -13.07
C ARG A 220 10.27 11.41 -12.06
N THR A 221 9.53 11.13 -11.00
CA THR A 221 9.42 12.04 -9.84
C THR A 221 10.75 12.13 -9.08
N PHE A 222 11.57 11.08 -9.13
CA PHE A 222 12.80 10.95 -8.34
C PHE A 222 14.08 10.97 -9.16
N VAL A 223 14.04 10.62 -10.45
CA VAL A 223 15.23 10.47 -11.29
C VAL A 223 14.97 10.89 -12.73
N SER A 224 16.03 11.16 -13.48
CA SER A 224 15.99 11.71 -14.84
C SER A 224 16.31 10.69 -15.92
N SER A 225 16.86 9.53 -15.57
CA SER A 225 17.17 8.45 -16.51
C SER A 225 16.09 7.37 -16.48
N ASP A 226 15.82 6.75 -17.64
CA ASP A 226 14.93 5.58 -17.72
C ASP A 226 15.66 4.26 -17.43
N SER A 227 17.00 4.27 -17.46
CA SER A 227 17.89 3.14 -17.20
C SER A 227 18.97 3.59 -16.23
N ILE A 228 19.02 2.99 -15.04
CA ILE A 228 19.89 3.44 -13.94
C ILE A 228 20.62 2.24 -13.35
N THR A 229 21.95 2.25 -13.42
CA THR A 229 22.79 1.19 -12.85
C THR A 229 22.85 1.31 -11.32
N ARG A 230 22.86 0.18 -10.62
CA ARG A 230 22.86 0.09 -9.14
C ARG A 230 24.04 0.81 -8.47
N ASP A 231 25.15 1.00 -9.17
CA ASP A 231 26.38 1.66 -8.72
C ASP A 231 26.44 3.17 -9.02
N SER A 232 25.47 3.70 -9.76
CA SER A 232 25.42 5.13 -10.10
C SER A 232 25.01 6.00 -8.90
N GLU A 233 25.47 7.25 -8.92
CA GLU A 233 25.02 8.28 -7.97
C GLU A 233 23.51 8.54 -8.09
N GLU A 234 22.96 8.51 -9.30
CA GLU A 234 21.52 8.68 -9.55
C GLU A 234 20.69 7.58 -8.88
N TYR A 235 21.19 6.34 -8.83
CA TYR A 235 20.54 5.26 -8.06
C TYR A 235 20.56 5.53 -6.56
N GLN A 236 21.67 6.01 -6.01
CA GLN A 236 21.72 6.36 -4.59
C GLN A 236 20.77 7.52 -4.28
N GLN A 237 20.72 8.54 -5.14
CA GLN A 237 19.75 9.63 -5.03
C GLN A 237 18.31 9.11 -5.09
N LEU A 238 17.99 8.14 -5.94
CA LEU A 238 16.66 7.49 -5.95
C LEU A 238 16.32 6.87 -4.60
N LEU A 239 17.25 6.11 -4.01
CA LEU A 239 17.03 5.47 -2.71
C LEU A 239 16.77 6.50 -1.60
N ASP A 240 17.60 7.55 -1.53
CA ASP A 240 17.47 8.60 -0.52
C ASP A 240 16.13 9.35 -0.69
N ARG A 241 15.77 9.69 -1.93
CA ARG A 241 14.52 10.41 -2.24
C ARG A 241 13.27 9.58 -1.98
N LEU A 242 13.32 8.25 -2.17
CA LEU A 242 12.21 7.37 -1.77
C LEU A 242 12.03 7.34 -0.26
N VAL A 243 13.13 7.28 0.51
CA VAL A 243 13.07 7.37 1.98
C VAL A 243 12.48 8.71 2.41
N ASP A 244 12.95 9.82 1.83
CA ASP A 244 12.41 11.16 2.11
C ASP A 244 10.92 11.27 1.78
N PHE A 245 10.48 10.66 0.68
CA PHE A 245 9.06 10.66 0.31
C PHE A 245 8.20 9.86 1.28
N GLY A 246 8.67 8.68 1.72
CA GLY A 246 8.02 7.90 2.77
C GLY A 246 7.95 8.66 4.10
N ASP A 247 9.03 9.34 4.49
CA ASP A 247 9.10 10.18 5.70
C ASP A 247 8.11 11.33 5.65
N SER A 248 7.91 11.92 4.47
CA SER A 248 6.96 13.01 4.28
C SER A 248 5.51 12.62 4.60
N PHE A 249 5.13 11.34 4.43
CA PHE A 249 3.84 10.82 4.89
C PHE A 249 3.80 10.59 6.41
N LEU A 250 4.90 10.17 7.02
CA LEU A 250 4.99 10.09 8.48
C LEU A 250 4.93 11.48 9.13
N ASP A 251 5.42 12.52 8.45
CA ASP A 251 5.26 13.91 8.89
C ASP A 251 3.79 14.36 8.88
N VAL A 252 2.99 13.92 7.91
CA VAL A 252 1.54 14.16 7.92
C VAL A 252 0.90 13.55 9.18
N ILE A 253 1.30 12.34 9.57
CA ILE A 253 0.84 11.71 10.82
C ILE A 253 1.26 12.55 12.02
N ARG A 254 2.53 12.95 12.10
CA ARG A 254 3.09 13.77 13.18
C ARG A 254 2.34 15.09 13.35
N GLU A 255 1.87 15.69 12.26
CA GLU A 255 1.15 16.97 12.26
C GLU A 255 -0.30 16.89 12.72
N HIS A 256 -0.93 15.72 12.58
CA HIS A 256 -2.36 15.55 12.83
C HIS A 256 -2.69 14.65 14.02
N GLN A 257 -1.73 13.93 14.58
CA GLN A 257 -1.88 13.23 15.86
C GLN A 257 -2.01 14.22 17.03
N ALA A 258 -2.48 13.75 18.19
CA ALA A 258 -2.42 14.54 19.41
C ALA A 258 -0.99 14.69 19.95
N ASP A 259 -0.78 15.69 20.81
CA ASP A 259 0.51 15.95 21.48
C ASP A 259 1.04 14.74 22.28
N ASN A 260 0.15 13.88 22.75
CA ASN A 260 0.49 12.66 23.48
C ASN A 260 0.70 11.42 22.57
N GLY A 261 0.64 11.60 21.24
CA GLY A 261 0.74 10.54 20.25
C GLY A 261 -0.55 9.75 20.01
N ASP A 262 -1.69 10.17 20.56
CA ASP A 262 -2.96 9.52 20.24
C ASP A 262 -3.34 9.74 18.77
N MET A 263 -3.88 8.69 18.14
CA MET A 263 -4.37 8.70 16.77
C MET A 263 -5.79 8.14 16.73
N SER A 264 -6.73 8.90 16.18
CA SER A 264 -8.08 8.44 15.84
C SER A 264 -8.08 7.62 14.55
N GLU A 265 -9.27 7.29 14.06
CA GLU A 265 -9.49 6.73 12.72
C GLU A 265 -9.08 7.73 11.61
N GLN A 266 -9.59 8.96 11.71
CA GLN A 266 -9.47 9.99 10.68
C GLN A 266 -8.89 11.29 11.24
N PHE A 267 -8.49 12.20 10.36
CA PHE A 267 -8.26 13.60 10.71
C PHE A 267 -8.94 14.49 9.68
N SER A 268 -9.64 15.53 10.14
CA SER A 268 -10.52 16.35 9.32
C SER A 268 -9.79 16.92 8.10
N ARG A 269 -10.37 16.70 6.91
CA ARG A 269 -9.85 17.27 5.64
C ARG A 269 -9.77 18.79 5.66
N TYR A 270 -10.50 19.47 6.55
CA TYR A 270 -10.58 20.92 6.60
C TYR A 270 -9.60 21.56 7.53
N ASN A 271 -9.37 20.99 8.72
CA ASN A 271 -8.55 21.61 9.78
C ASN A 271 -7.48 20.68 10.35
N GLY A 272 -7.47 19.39 9.98
CA GLY A 272 -6.48 18.43 10.43
C GLY A 272 -6.68 17.90 11.84
N TYR A 273 -7.76 18.28 12.53
CA TYR A 273 -8.07 17.72 13.85
C TYR A 273 -8.61 16.29 13.75
N MET A 274 -8.20 15.45 14.69
CA MET A 274 -8.66 14.07 14.84
C MET A 274 -10.19 13.97 14.86
N GLN A 275 -10.72 12.97 14.14
CA GLN A 275 -12.14 12.71 13.96
C GLN A 275 -12.41 11.20 13.84
N GLY A 276 -13.64 10.78 14.15
CA GLY A 276 -14.05 9.38 14.12
C GLY A 276 -13.66 8.61 15.38
N ALA A 277 -13.53 7.29 15.26
CA ALA A 277 -13.21 6.44 16.40
C ALA A 277 -11.89 6.87 17.08
N GLU A 278 -11.96 7.15 18.37
CA GLU A 278 -10.78 7.52 19.16
C GLU A 278 -9.85 6.32 19.35
N LYS A 279 -8.54 6.57 19.33
CA LYS A 279 -7.50 5.57 19.61
C LYS A 279 -7.68 4.26 18.83
N LEU A 280 -7.91 4.36 17.53
CA LEU A 280 -8.15 3.20 16.68
C LEU A 280 -6.90 2.30 16.65
N THR A 281 -7.03 1.06 17.15
CA THR A 281 -5.93 0.07 17.23
C THR A 281 -5.17 -0.06 15.90
N TRP A 282 -5.88 -0.03 14.78
CA TRP A 282 -5.28 -0.18 13.45
C TRP A 282 -4.44 1.03 13.02
N SER A 283 -4.79 2.25 13.46
CA SER A 283 -3.96 3.45 13.26
C SER A 283 -2.59 3.30 13.93
N TYR A 284 -2.55 2.83 15.19
CA TYR A 284 -1.28 2.55 15.86
C TYR A 284 -0.50 1.40 15.22
N GLY A 285 -1.19 0.32 14.86
CA GLY A 285 -0.56 -0.85 14.24
C GLY A 285 0.09 -0.53 12.89
N SER A 286 -0.58 0.28 12.06
CA SER A 286 -0.06 0.72 10.75
C SER A 286 1.09 1.71 10.87
N PHE A 287 1.02 2.67 11.81
CA PHE A 287 2.17 3.54 12.10
C PHE A 287 3.39 2.73 12.57
N TRP A 288 3.19 1.76 13.48
CA TRP A 288 4.26 0.92 13.99
C TRP A 288 4.93 0.08 12.89
N THR A 289 4.16 -0.43 11.93
CA THR A 289 4.71 -1.20 10.81
C THR A 289 5.45 -0.30 9.81
N ALA A 290 4.91 0.89 9.52
CA ALA A 290 5.59 1.88 8.69
C ALA A 290 6.94 2.32 9.28
N VAL A 291 7.01 2.57 10.59
CA VAL A 291 8.27 2.93 11.27
C VAL A 291 9.29 1.80 11.22
N ARG A 292 8.86 0.53 11.34
CA ARG A 292 9.77 -0.62 11.19
C ARG A 292 10.29 -0.75 9.75
N ALA A 293 9.42 -0.59 8.76
CA ALA A 293 9.83 -0.60 7.35
C ALA A 293 10.83 0.53 7.06
N ARG A 294 10.59 1.73 7.59
CA ARG A 294 11.53 2.86 7.52
C ARG A 294 12.90 2.51 8.07
N GLN A 295 12.97 1.91 9.26
CA GLN A 295 14.25 1.55 9.90
C GLN A 295 15.07 0.59 9.05
N GLU A 296 14.42 -0.43 8.46
CA GLU A 296 15.10 -1.37 7.57
C GLU A 296 15.49 -0.72 6.24
N ALA A 297 14.62 0.11 5.65
CA ALA A 297 14.94 0.86 4.44
C ALA A 297 16.17 1.76 4.64
N VAL A 298 16.18 2.61 5.67
CA VAL A 298 17.31 3.50 5.99
C VAL A 298 18.61 2.70 6.20
N LYS A 299 18.54 1.59 6.94
CA LYS A 299 19.69 0.72 7.19
C LYS A 299 20.24 0.12 5.90
N ASP A 300 19.39 -0.34 4.99
CA ASP A 300 19.81 -0.95 3.73
C ASP A 300 20.30 0.10 2.71
N THR A 301 19.70 1.29 2.67
CA THR A 301 20.13 2.38 1.77
C THR A 301 21.44 3.05 2.23
N SER A 302 21.70 3.11 3.55
CA SER A 302 22.90 3.76 4.13
C SER A 302 24.17 2.91 4.11
N ARG A 303 24.10 1.61 3.81
CA ARG A 303 25.25 0.66 3.84
C ARG A 303 26.37 0.96 2.83
N ARG A 304 26.29 2.06 2.07
CA ARG A 304 27.28 2.50 1.08
C ARG A 304 27.98 3.83 1.39
N ALA A 305 27.77 4.42 2.58
CA ALA A 305 28.62 5.51 3.06
C ALA A 305 29.96 5.00 3.60
#